data_AF-A0AAN9NH44-F1
#
_entry.id   AF-A0AAN9NH44-F1
#
_cell.length_a   1.000
_cell.length_b   1.000
_cell.length_c   1.000
_cell.angle_alpha   90.00
_cell.angle_beta   90.00
_cell.angle_gamma   90.00
#
_symmetry.space_group_name_H-M   'P 1'
#
loop_
_entity.id
_entity.type
_entity.pdbx_description
1 polymer ?
#
loop_
_entity_poly.entity_id
_entity_poly.type
_entity_poly.pdbx_seq_one_letter_code
_entity_poly.pdbx_strand_id
1 'polypeptide(L)'
;MGVQQQLGAFLFQVSIAFVMFLIVSASEEHKKAKGRHSSRKDHNTKMSPRLQFEITLHGLLLWASMAFLMPAGILVIRLSNREGNRRRLRIIFYVHAVLQKLAVLLATAGAIMSIKNFNNSFNNSHQRLGVALYGIMWLQVLVGIFRPQRGSKRRSVWFFAHWIMGTAVSLLGVLNVFIGLQAYQEKTSKSITTWNILFSVQICLIVIFYLLQEKWVYIQNQGAVYDN
;
A
#
# COMPACT_ATOMS: atom_id res chain seq x y z
N MET A 1 17.13 12.88 23.57
CA MET A 1 16.64 13.89 22.60
C MET A 1 16.47 13.40 21.16
N GLY A 2 17.04 12.25 20.73
CA GLY A 2 16.99 11.83 19.31
C GLY A 2 15.69 11.19 18.78
N VAL A 3 14.89 10.55 19.64
CA VAL A 3 13.69 9.79 19.17
C VAL A 3 12.52 10.72 18.82
N GLN A 4 12.34 11.83 19.55
CA GLN A 4 11.27 12.79 19.25
C GLN A 4 11.54 13.60 17.99
N GLN A 5 12.80 13.91 17.68
CA GLN A 5 13.17 14.52 16.40
C GLN A 5 12.92 13.58 15.21
N GLN A 6 13.17 12.27 15.37
CA GLN A 6 12.91 11.28 14.31
C GLN A 6 11.41 11.05 14.08
N LEU A 7 10.60 11.06 15.14
CA LEU A 7 9.14 10.97 15.03
C LEU A 7 8.54 12.23 14.38
N GLY A 8 9.06 13.41 14.75
CA GLY A 8 8.67 14.68 14.13
C GLY A 8 8.99 14.72 12.63
N ALA A 9 10.19 14.28 12.23
CA ALA A 9 10.59 14.21 10.83
C ALA A 9 9.73 13.23 10.02
N PHE A 10 9.36 12.08 10.60
CA PHE A 10 8.48 11.11 9.97
C PHE A 10 7.05 11.65 9.78
N LEU A 11 6.48 12.27 10.82
CA LEU A 11 5.14 12.88 10.74
C LEU A 11 5.12 14.04 9.74
N PHE A 12 6.21 14.80 9.64
CA PHE A 12 6.39 15.87 8.65
C PHE A 12 6.49 15.33 7.20
N GLN A 13 7.17 14.20 7.00
CA GLN A 13 7.22 13.56 5.68
C GLN A 13 5.87 12.97 5.25
N VAL A 14 5.13 12.37 6.19
CA VAL A 14 3.78 11.86 5.93
C VAL A 14 2.80 12.99 5.65
N SER A 15 2.89 14.11 6.37
CA SER A 15 2.03 15.28 6.11
C SER A 15 2.36 15.95 4.77
N ILE A 16 3.64 16.02 4.37
CA ILE A 16 4.03 16.48 3.03
C ILE A 16 3.47 15.55 1.96
N ALA A 17 3.59 14.23 2.13
CA ALA A 17 3.04 13.28 1.16
C ALA A 17 1.51 13.39 1.04
N PHE A 18 0.82 13.62 2.17
CA PHE A 18 -0.62 13.85 2.21
C PHE A 18 -1.02 15.18 1.55
N VAL A 19 -0.29 16.27 1.81
CA VAL A 19 -0.52 17.59 1.19
C VAL A 19 -0.23 17.55 -0.31
N MET A 20 0.87 16.90 -0.72
CA MET A 20 1.17 16.68 -2.14
C MET A 20 0.11 15.84 -2.84
N PHE A 21 -0.46 14.84 -2.15
CA PHE A 21 -1.59 14.07 -2.65
C PHE A 21 -2.86 14.92 -2.81
N LEU A 22 -3.16 15.80 -1.84
CA LEU A 22 -4.29 16.75 -1.95
C LEU A 22 -4.09 17.74 -3.10
N ILE A 23 -2.88 18.27 -3.28
CA ILE A 23 -2.56 19.18 -4.39
C ILE A 23 -2.67 18.50 -5.75
N VAL A 24 -2.18 17.26 -5.87
CA VAL A 24 -2.31 16.49 -7.11
C VAL A 24 -3.78 16.15 -7.39
N SER A 25 -4.56 15.79 -6.38
CA SER A 25 -5.99 15.52 -6.52
C SER A 25 -6.77 16.77 -6.96
N ALA A 26 -6.46 17.94 -6.38
CA ALA A 26 -7.06 19.23 -6.76
C ALA A 26 -6.64 19.70 -8.17
N SER A 27 -5.40 19.41 -8.59
CA SER A 27 -4.90 19.74 -9.93
C SER A 27 -5.63 18.97 -11.03
N GLU A 28 -5.96 17.70 -10.78
CA GLU A 28 -6.73 16.88 -11.72
C GLU A 28 -8.21 17.33 -11.79
N GLU A 29 -8.77 17.84 -10.71
CA GLU A 29 -10.11 18.45 -10.70
C GLU A 29 -10.15 19.75 -11.54
N HIS A 30 -9.11 20.60 -11.42
CA HIS A 30 -8.99 21.83 -12.20
C HIS A 30 -8.75 21.56 -13.71
N LYS A 31 -8.06 20.47 -14.07
CA LYS A 31 -7.93 20.05 -15.48
C LYS A 31 -9.24 19.53 -16.07
N LYS A 32 -10.08 18.85 -15.28
CA LYS A 32 -11.44 18.45 -15.69
C LYS A 32 -12.37 19.65 -15.88
N ALA A 33 -12.23 20.69 -15.06
CA ALA A 33 -13.04 21.91 -15.19
C ALA A 33 -12.69 22.75 -16.44
N LYS A 34 -11.42 22.75 -16.89
CA LYS A 34 -10.96 23.61 -18.00
C LYS A 34 -11.09 22.99 -19.41
N GLY A 35 -11.51 21.73 -19.52
CA GLY A 35 -11.51 20.97 -20.78
C GLY A 35 -12.84 20.81 -21.51
N ARG A 36 -13.96 21.40 -21.04
CA ARG A 36 -15.29 21.11 -21.60
C ARG A 36 -15.81 22.19 -22.53
N HIS A 37 -15.21 22.28 -23.72
CA HIS A 37 -15.90 22.80 -24.91
C HIS A 37 -15.36 22.13 -26.18
N SER A 38 -15.98 21.01 -26.56
CA SER A 38 -16.22 20.65 -27.97
C SER A 38 -17.19 19.48 -28.03
N SER A 39 -18.29 19.70 -28.75
CA SER A 39 -19.25 18.71 -29.21
C SER A 39 -18.56 17.60 -30.01
N ARG A 40 -19.01 16.33 -29.83
CA ARG A 40 -19.57 15.48 -30.90
C ARG A 40 -19.38 13.97 -30.67
N LYS A 41 -20.53 13.27 -30.76
CA LYS A 41 -20.79 11.83 -30.96
C LYS A 41 -20.65 10.88 -29.77
N ASP A 42 -21.79 10.70 -29.09
CA ASP A 42 -22.14 9.51 -28.30
C ASP A 42 -22.07 8.25 -29.19
N HIS A 43 -21.01 7.46 -29.02
CA HIS A 43 -21.12 6.01 -29.14
C HIS A 43 -21.22 5.47 -27.71
N ASN A 44 -22.46 5.23 -27.27
CA ASN A 44 -22.76 4.49 -26.03
C ASN A 44 -22.34 3.03 -26.19
N THR A 45 -21.03 2.78 -26.20
CA THR A 45 -20.43 1.45 -26.19
C THR A 45 -20.49 0.97 -24.75
N LYS A 46 -21.64 0.44 -24.32
CA LYS A 46 -21.78 -0.19 -22.99
C LYS A 46 -20.68 -1.24 -22.84
N MET A 47 -19.91 -1.14 -21.76
CA MET A 47 -18.84 -2.09 -21.46
C MET A 47 -19.38 -3.51 -21.34
N SER A 48 -18.71 -4.49 -21.96
CA SER A 48 -19.12 -5.89 -21.90
C SER A 48 -19.16 -6.39 -20.43
N PRO A 49 -20.13 -7.26 -20.06
CA PRO A 49 -20.20 -7.79 -18.69
C PRO A 49 -18.93 -8.51 -18.24
N ARG A 50 -18.25 -9.20 -19.16
CA ARG A 50 -16.97 -9.87 -18.91
C ARG A 50 -15.88 -8.86 -18.51
N LEU A 51 -15.72 -7.78 -19.27
CA LEU A 51 -14.73 -6.75 -18.97
C LEU A 51 -15.03 -6.05 -17.63
N GLN A 52 -16.31 -5.80 -17.32
CA GLN A 52 -16.69 -5.24 -16.01
C GLN A 52 -16.31 -6.18 -14.86
N PHE A 53 -16.54 -7.49 -15.02
CA PHE A 53 -16.15 -8.50 -14.03
C PHE A 53 -14.63 -8.54 -13.84
N GLU A 54 -13.87 -8.56 -14.92
CA GLU A 54 -12.40 -8.58 -14.86
C GLU A 54 -11.82 -7.34 -14.18
N ILE A 55 -12.36 -6.15 -14.47
CA ILE A 55 -11.95 -4.91 -13.79
C ILE A 55 -12.27 -4.97 -12.30
N THR A 56 -13.45 -5.48 -11.94
CA THR A 56 -13.84 -5.63 -10.53
C THR A 56 -12.91 -6.60 -9.81
N LEU A 57 -12.62 -7.76 -10.42
CA LEU A 57 -11.71 -8.75 -9.89
C LEU A 57 -10.28 -8.20 -9.77
N HIS A 58 -9.82 -7.40 -10.74
CA HIS A 58 -8.51 -6.73 -10.68
C HIS A 58 -8.41 -5.86 -9.42
N GLY A 59 -9.42 -5.03 -9.21
CA GLY A 59 -9.51 -4.14 -8.04
C GLY A 59 -9.48 -4.92 -6.73
N LEU A 60 -10.27 -6.00 -6.63
CA LEU A 60 -10.33 -6.83 -5.41
C LEU A 60 -9.00 -7.55 -5.12
N LEU A 61 -8.36 -8.13 -6.15
CA LEU A 61 -7.06 -8.79 -6.00
C LEU A 61 -5.98 -7.81 -5.54
N LEU A 62 -5.94 -6.61 -6.13
CA LEU A 62 -4.92 -5.61 -5.83
C LEU A 62 -5.18 -4.90 -4.50
N TRP A 63 -6.45 -4.72 -4.11
CA TRP A 63 -6.80 -4.32 -2.75
C TRP A 63 -6.29 -5.34 -1.74
N ALA A 64 -6.68 -6.62 -1.89
CA ALA A 64 -6.28 -7.68 -0.96
C ALA A 64 -4.75 -7.80 -0.86
N SER A 65 -4.05 -7.70 -1.98
CA SER A 65 -2.59 -7.71 -2.03
C SER A 65 -1.97 -6.46 -1.40
N MET A 66 -2.12 -5.32 -2.07
CA MET A 66 -1.29 -4.13 -1.87
C MET A 66 -1.71 -3.34 -0.63
N ALA A 67 -2.99 -3.41 -0.28
CA ALA A 67 -3.55 -2.55 0.76
C ALA A 67 -4.00 -3.30 2.01
N PHE A 68 -3.98 -4.64 1.98
CA PHE A 68 -4.21 -5.48 3.16
C PHE A 68 -3.00 -6.36 3.50
N LEU A 69 -2.68 -7.35 2.65
CA LEU A 69 -1.64 -8.35 2.97
C LEU A 69 -0.24 -7.73 3.12
N MET A 70 0.16 -6.81 2.25
CA MET A 70 1.46 -6.14 2.36
C MET A 70 1.61 -5.32 3.65
N PRO A 71 0.68 -4.38 3.97
CA PRO A 71 0.69 -3.69 5.26
C PRO A 71 0.64 -4.64 6.46
N ALA A 72 -0.21 -5.67 6.43
CA ALA A 72 -0.31 -6.65 7.50
C ALA A 72 1.01 -7.39 7.71
N GLY A 73 1.69 -7.80 6.63
CA GLY A 73 3.01 -8.40 6.70
C GLY A 73 4.05 -7.47 7.34
N ILE A 74 3.99 -6.17 7.05
CA ILE A 74 4.85 -5.15 7.68
C ILE A 74 4.53 -5.02 9.18
N LEU A 75 3.26 -4.95 9.57
CA LEU A 75 2.85 -4.91 10.97
C LEU A 75 3.30 -6.16 11.73
N VAL A 76 3.19 -7.34 11.13
CA VAL A 76 3.64 -8.61 11.74
C VAL A 76 5.14 -8.57 12.00
N ILE A 77 5.98 -8.24 11.00
CA ILE A 77 7.44 -8.25 11.20
C ILE A 77 7.88 -7.23 12.23
N ARG A 78 7.17 -6.12 12.39
CA ARG A 78 7.44 -5.12 13.44
C ARG A 78 7.27 -5.65 14.85
N LEU A 79 6.41 -6.65 15.08
CA LEU A 79 6.29 -7.32 16.38
C LEU A 79 7.62 -7.95 16.83
N SER A 80 8.51 -8.27 15.88
CA SER A 80 9.84 -8.80 16.20
C SER A 80 10.73 -7.82 16.98
N ASN A 81 10.48 -6.51 16.91
CA ASN A 81 11.26 -5.50 17.63
C ASN A 81 11.17 -5.63 19.16
N ARG A 82 10.18 -6.38 19.66
CA ARG A 82 9.89 -6.54 21.10
C ARG A 82 10.00 -7.98 21.59
N GLU A 83 10.41 -8.88 20.72
CA GLU A 83 10.38 -10.31 21.02
C GLU A 83 11.79 -10.81 21.35
N GLY A 84 12.01 -11.18 22.61
CA GLY A 84 13.27 -11.76 23.07
C GLY A 84 13.42 -13.24 22.73
N ASN A 85 12.32 -13.95 22.47
CA ASN A 85 12.34 -15.38 22.22
C ASN A 85 12.71 -15.70 20.76
N ARG A 86 13.84 -16.40 20.58
CA ARG A 86 14.36 -16.82 19.26
C ARG A 86 13.36 -17.64 18.43
N ARG A 87 12.54 -18.50 19.06
CA ARG A 87 11.52 -19.31 18.36
C ARG A 87 10.41 -18.41 17.81
N ARG A 88 9.91 -17.48 18.62
CA ARG A 88 8.86 -16.54 18.22
C ARG A 88 9.33 -15.58 17.14
N LEU A 89 10.57 -15.07 17.23
CA LEU A 89 11.20 -14.29 16.16
C LEU A 89 11.21 -15.03 14.80
N ARG A 90 11.50 -16.33 14.82
CA ARG A 90 11.49 -17.17 13.62
C ARG A 90 10.06 -17.33 13.06
N ILE A 91 9.07 -17.55 13.93
CA ILE A 91 7.66 -17.64 13.53
C ILE A 91 7.20 -16.32 12.91
N ILE A 92 7.44 -15.18 13.57
CA ILE A 92 7.08 -13.84 13.07
C ILE A 92 7.69 -13.60 11.67
N PHE A 93 8.97 -13.95 11.50
CA PHE A 93 9.63 -13.86 10.19
C PHE A 93 8.96 -14.72 9.11
N TYR A 94 8.59 -15.97 9.43
CA TYR A 94 7.90 -16.84 8.47
C TYR A 94 6.50 -16.34 8.14
N VAL A 95 5.74 -15.86 9.13
CA VAL A 95 4.41 -15.27 8.89
C VAL A 95 4.53 -14.07 7.97
N HIS A 96 5.49 -13.16 8.23
CA HIS A 96 5.79 -12.06 7.32
C HIS A 96 6.09 -12.57 5.90
N ALA A 97 7.01 -13.53 5.76
CA ALA A 97 7.38 -14.04 4.44
C ALA A 97 6.21 -14.71 3.70
N VAL A 98 5.34 -15.44 4.40
CA VAL A 98 4.14 -16.05 3.81
C VAL A 98 3.14 -14.98 3.36
N LEU A 99 2.85 -13.99 4.21
CA LEU A 99 1.96 -12.87 3.85
C LEU A 99 2.48 -12.12 2.61
N GLN A 100 3.78 -11.83 2.55
CA GLN A 100 4.36 -11.14 1.40
C GLN A 100 4.37 -12.01 0.13
N LYS A 101 4.60 -13.32 0.24
CA LYS A 101 4.46 -14.24 -0.91
C LYS A 101 3.03 -14.25 -1.44
N LEU A 102 2.02 -14.36 -0.57
CA LEU A 102 0.62 -14.32 -0.96
C LEU A 102 0.26 -12.99 -1.64
N ALA A 103 0.72 -11.86 -1.09
CA ALA A 103 0.53 -10.55 -1.71
C ALA A 103 1.13 -10.51 -3.12
N VAL A 104 2.40 -10.91 -3.29
CA VAL A 104 3.07 -10.90 -4.61
C VAL A 104 2.35 -11.80 -5.62
N LEU A 105 1.82 -12.95 -5.20
CA LEU A 105 1.03 -13.83 -6.06
C LEU A 105 -0.28 -13.17 -6.52
N LEU A 106 -1.03 -12.56 -5.61
CA LEU A 106 -2.26 -11.83 -5.95
C LEU A 106 -1.98 -10.60 -6.84
N ALA A 107 -0.92 -9.84 -6.54
CA ALA A 107 -0.48 -8.73 -7.37
C ALA A 107 -0.10 -9.19 -8.79
N THR A 108 0.59 -10.31 -8.90
CA THR A 108 0.97 -10.91 -10.18
C THR A 108 -0.25 -11.38 -10.96
N ALA A 109 -1.22 -12.02 -10.31
CA ALA A 109 -2.49 -12.40 -10.95
C ALA A 109 -3.24 -11.17 -11.49
N GLY A 110 -3.34 -10.10 -10.68
CA GLY A 110 -3.97 -8.86 -11.11
C GLY A 110 -3.22 -8.14 -12.24
N ALA A 111 -1.89 -8.17 -12.23
CA ALA A 111 -1.05 -7.62 -13.30
C ALA A 111 -1.22 -8.40 -14.61
N ILE A 112 -1.16 -9.73 -14.57
CA ILE A 112 -1.41 -10.60 -15.75
C ILE A 112 -2.80 -10.33 -16.33
N MET A 113 -3.82 -10.21 -15.48
CA MET A 113 -5.18 -9.89 -15.92
C MET A 113 -5.24 -8.51 -16.60
N SER A 114 -4.56 -7.50 -16.06
CA SER A 114 -4.48 -6.17 -16.69
C SER A 114 -3.80 -6.22 -18.06
N ILE A 115 -2.69 -6.95 -18.17
CA ILE A 115 -1.94 -7.08 -19.42
C ILE A 115 -2.77 -7.79 -20.49
N LYS A 116 -3.46 -8.87 -20.13
CA LYS A 116 -4.22 -9.69 -21.08
C LYS A 116 -5.53 -9.06 -21.53
N ASN A 117 -6.23 -8.39 -20.62
CA ASN A 117 -7.65 -8.07 -20.81
C ASN A 117 -7.95 -6.58 -20.93
N PHE A 118 -7.04 -5.70 -20.51
CA PHE A 118 -7.31 -4.25 -20.49
C PHE A 118 -6.51 -3.50 -21.55
N ASN A 119 -7.01 -2.32 -21.92
CA ASN A 119 -6.24 -1.36 -22.70
C ASN A 119 -5.14 -0.75 -21.83
N ASN A 120 -3.88 -1.03 -22.16
CA ASN A 120 -2.70 -0.55 -21.44
C ASN A 120 -2.06 0.64 -22.20
N SER A 121 -2.84 1.70 -22.45
CA SER A 121 -2.36 2.92 -23.11
C SER A 121 -1.55 3.85 -22.18
N PHE A 122 -1.47 3.53 -20.88
CA PHE A 122 -0.73 4.28 -19.84
C PHE A 122 -1.07 5.77 -19.75
N ASN A 123 -2.28 6.14 -20.18
CA ASN A 123 -2.74 7.54 -20.24
C ASN A 123 -3.20 8.06 -18.87
N ASN A 124 -3.53 7.18 -17.93
CA ASN A 124 -3.90 7.56 -16.57
C ASN A 124 -2.78 7.25 -15.55
N SER A 125 -2.81 7.98 -14.43
CA SER A 125 -1.83 7.87 -13.35
C SER A 125 -1.83 6.49 -12.69
N HIS A 126 -2.98 5.84 -12.55
CA HIS A 126 -3.10 4.49 -11.97
C HIS A 126 -2.28 3.45 -12.74
N GLN A 127 -2.35 3.45 -14.07
CA GLN A 127 -1.58 2.51 -14.90
C GLN A 127 -0.06 2.75 -14.79
N ARG A 128 0.38 4.01 -14.88
CA ARG A 128 1.81 4.36 -14.79
C ARG A 128 2.38 4.04 -13.41
N LEU A 129 1.66 4.37 -12.35
CA LEU A 129 2.06 4.05 -10.98
C LEU A 129 2.00 2.54 -10.74
N GLY A 130 0.98 1.85 -11.23
CA GLY A 130 0.81 0.40 -11.09
C GLY A 130 1.95 -0.42 -11.69
N VAL A 131 2.38 -0.09 -12.91
CA VAL A 131 3.52 -0.79 -13.55
C VAL A 131 4.84 -0.51 -12.84
N ALA A 132 5.09 0.73 -12.42
CA ALA A 132 6.27 1.10 -11.65
C ALA A 132 6.29 0.36 -10.29
N LEU A 133 5.14 0.31 -9.60
CA LEU A 133 4.98 -0.43 -8.36
C LEU A 133 5.23 -1.92 -8.52
N TYR A 134 4.74 -2.52 -9.61
CA TYR A 134 4.98 -3.93 -9.89
C TYR A 134 6.47 -4.24 -10.05
N GLY A 135 7.21 -3.37 -10.75
CA GLY A 135 8.66 -3.48 -10.87
C GLY A 135 9.39 -3.37 -9.53
N ILE A 136 9.08 -2.33 -8.73
CA ILE A 136 9.72 -2.11 -7.42
C ILE A 136 9.34 -3.24 -6.43
N MET A 137 8.12 -3.79 -6.52
CA MET A 137 7.70 -4.94 -5.73
C MET A 137 8.58 -6.17 -6.00
N TRP A 138 8.85 -6.50 -7.26
CA TRP A 138 9.77 -7.60 -7.59
C TRP A 138 11.20 -7.31 -7.17
N LEU A 139 11.67 -6.07 -7.30
CA LEU A 139 12.96 -5.66 -6.74
C LEU A 139 13.01 -5.90 -5.22
N GLN A 140 11.93 -5.60 -4.49
CA GLN A 140 11.80 -5.86 -3.06
C GLN A 140 11.83 -7.36 -2.73
N VAL A 141 11.26 -8.22 -3.57
CA VAL A 141 11.38 -9.68 -3.44
C VAL A 141 12.84 -10.12 -3.63
N LEU A 142 13.51 -9.64 -4.68
CA LEU A 142 14.92 -9.96 -4.94
C LEU A 142 15.82 -9.53 -3.78
N VAL A 143 15.66 -8.30 -3.30
CA VAL A 143 16.37 -7.81 -2.11
C VAL A 143 16.08 -8.70 -0.90
N GLY A 144 14.83 -9.13 -0.72
CA GLY A 144 14.44 -10.08 0.33
C GLY A 144 15.12 -11.45 0.23
N ILE A 145 15.33 -11.98 -0.98
CA ILE A 145 16.03 -13.25 -1.24
C ILE A 145 17.52 -13.13 -0.93
N PHE A 146 18.17 -12.05 -1.37
CA PHE A 146 19.61 -11.79 -1.14
C PHE A 146 19.92 -11.26 0.27
N ARG A 147 19.11 -11.65 1.26
CA ARG A 147 19.23 -11.29 2.66
C ARG A 147 20.58 -11.77 3.27
N PRO A 148 21.48 -10.86 3.68
CA PRO A 148 22.79 -11.23 4.22
C PRO A 148 22.73 -12.00 5.55
N GLN A 149 23.78 -12.77 5.86
CA GLN A 149 23.91 -13.44 7.16
C GLN A 149 23.97 -12.42 8.32
N ARG A 150 23.49 -12.84 9.49
CA ARG A 150 23.54 -12.03 10.72
C ARG A 150 25.00 -11.76 11.11
N GLY A 151 25.27 -10.57 11.65
CA GLY A 151 26.62 -10.16 12.08
C GLY A 151 27.47 -9.47 11.01
N SER A 152 27.08 -9.50 9.72
CA SER A 152 27.81 -8.80 8.66
C SER A 152 27.49 -7.30 8.60
N LYS A 153 28.46 -6.44 8.27
CA LYS A 153 28.22 -5.00 8.05
C LYS A 153 27.15 -4.73 6.97
N ARG A 154 27.12 -5.58 5.93
CA ARG A 154 26.13 -5.54 4.84
C ARG A 154 24.68 -5.73 5.34
N ARG A 155 24.49 -6.40 6.47
CA ARG A 155 23.17 -6.67 7.06
C ARG A 155 22.41 -5.40 7.42
N SER A 156 23.10 -4.39 7.94
CA SER A 156 22.48 -3.12 8.35
C SER A 156 22.02 -2.32 7.13
N VAL A 157 22.89 -2.20 6.12
CA VAL A 157 22.58 -1.54 4.85
C VAL A 157 21.40 -2.23 4.15
N TRP A 158 21.43 -3.57 4.06
CA TRP A 158 20.33 -4.36 3.53
C TRP A 158 19.03 -4.11 4.30
N PHE A 159 19.09 -4.11 5.64
CA PHE A 159 17.89 -3.90 6.46
C PHE A 159 17.28 -2.53 6.21
N PHE A 160 18.10 -1.47 6.20
CA PHE A 160 17.63 -0.12 5.92
C PHE A 160 16.99 -0.02 4.52
N ALA A 161 17.68 -0.52 3.49
CA ALA A 161 17.19 -0.51 2.12
C ALA A 161 15.89 -1.32 1.95
N HIS A 162 15.85 -2.54 2.48
CA HIS A 162 14.66 -3.41 2.43
C HIS A 162 13.49 -2.82 3.23
N TRP A 163 13.76 -2.19 4.37
CA TRP A 163 12.75 -1.56 5.19
C TRP A 163 12.15 -0.33 4.48
N ILE A 164 12.97 0.62 4.04
CA ILE A 164 12.47 1.85 3.41
C ILE A 164 11.75 1.56 2.09
N MET A 165 12.30 0.67 1.26
CA MET A 165 11.67 0.28 0.00
C MET A 165 10.37 -0.48 0.23
N GLY A 166 10.34 -1.39 1.22
CA GLY A 166 9.11 -2.09 1.60
C GLY A 166 8.01 -1.16 2.09
N THR A 167 8.35 -0.17 2.91
CA THR A 167 7.42 0.87 3.35
C THR A 167 6.92 1.70 2.17
N ALA A 168 7.81 2.11 1.26
CA ALA A 168 7.42 2.87 0.07
C ALA A 168 6.46 2.07 -0.85
N VAL A 169 6.76 0.79 -1.13
CA VAL A 169 5.88 -0.10 -1.92
C VAL A 169 4.51 -0.22 -1.27
N SER A 170 4.45 -0.39 0.05
CA SER A 170 3.19 -0.49 0.78
C SER A 170 2.36 0.80 0.72
N LEU A 171 2.99 1.96 0.93
CA LEU A 171 2.29 3.26 0.89
C LEU A 171 1.80 3.59 -0.52
N LEU A 172 2.68 3.45 -1.52
CA LEU A 172 2.32 3.67 -2.92
C LEU A 172 1.29 2.65 -3.41
N GLY A 173 1.32 1.41 -2.89
CA GLY A 173 0.30 0.40 -3.15
C GLY A 173 -1.08 0.82 -2.68
N VAL A 174 -1.21 1.29 -1.43
CA VAL A 174 -2.46 1.85 -0.89
C VAL A 174 -2.94 3.04 -1.72
N LEU A 175 -2.03 3.97 -2.05
CA LEU A 175 -2.33 5.11 -2.90
C LEU A 175 -2.86 4.67 -4.27
N ASN A 176 -2.22 3.68 -4.89
CA ASN A 176 -2.63 3.20 -6.21
C ASN A 176 -4.01 2.52 -6.19
N VAL A 177 -4.44 1.96 -5.06
CA VAL A 177 -5.82 1.44 -4.89
C VAL A 177 -6.83 2.59 -4.86
N PHE A 178 -6.55 3.70 -4.16
CA PHE A 178 -7.43 4.88 -4.20
C PHE A 178 -7.58 5.46 -5.62
N ILE A 179 -6.45 5.62 -6.33
CA ILE A 179 -6.47 6.09 -7.73
C ILE A 179 -7.19 5.07 -8.62
N GLY A 180 -7.02 3.77 -8.36
CA GLY A 180 -7.71 2.69 -9.06
C GLY A 180 -9.23 2.71 -8.88
N LEU A 181 -9.72 3.04 -7.69
CA LEU A 181 -11.16 3.22 -7.44
C LEU A 181 -11.72 4.40 -8.24
N GLN A 182 -11.00 5.52 -8.33
CA GLN A 182 -11.42 6.65 -9.17
C GLN A 182 -11.45 6.24 -10.66
N ALA A 183 -10.41 5.55 -11.15
CA ALA A 183 -10.37 5.03 -12.52
C ALA A 183 -11.50 4.02 -12.79
N TYR A 184 -11.88 3.22 -11.80
CA TYR A 184 -13.02 2.31 -11.87
C TYR A 184 -14.35 3.09 -12.03
N GLN A 185 -14.56 4.13 -11.24
CA GLN A 185 -15.76 4.98 -11.34
C GLN A 185 -15.86 5.64 -12.71
N GLU A 186 -14.77 6.21 -13.22
CA GLU A 186 -14.73 6.84 -14.53
C GLU A 186 -15.06 5.84 -15.65
N LYS A 187 -14.53 4.61 -15.54
CA LYS A 187 -14.64 3.61 -16.60
C LYS A 187 -15.95 2.83 -16.59
N THR A 188 -16.57 2.66 -15.41
CA THR A 188 -17.81 1.87 -15.24
C THR A 188 -19.04 2.72 -14.95
N SER A 189 -18.87 4.00 -14.62
CA SER A 189 -19.90 4.92 -14.13
C SER A 189 -20.63 4.43 -12.87
N LYS A 190 -20.11 3.41 -12.18
CA LYS A 190 -20.67 2.89 -10.93
C LYS A 190 -20.13 3.69 -9.74
N SER A 191 -21.00 3.94 -8.77
CA SER A 191 -20.59 4.57 -7.52
C SER A 191 -19.55 3.74 -6.78
N ILE A 192 -18.52 4.42 -6.26
CA ILE A 192 -17.46 3.83 -5.44
C ILE A 192 -17.58 4.21 -3.97
N THR A 193 -18.62 4.94 -3.57
CA THR A 193 -18.75 5.49 -2.21
C THR A 193 -18.60 4.41 -1.13
N THR A 194 -19.29 3.29 -1.27
CA THR A 194 -19.20 2.16 -0.32
C THR A 194 -17.79 1.58 -0.27
N TRP A 195 -17.15 1.39 -1.43
CA TRP A 195 -15.77 0.87 -1.51
C TRP A 195 -14.77 1.84 -0.88
N ASN A 196 -14.90 3.14 -1.14
CA ASN A 196 -14.05 4.17 -0.53
C ASN A 196 -14.21 4.20 1.00
N ILE A 197 -15.44 4.09 1.53
CA ILE A 197 -15.68 4.04 2.97
C ILE A 197 -15.01 2.81 3.58
N LEU A 198 -15.28 1.61 3.05
CA LEU A 198 -14.69 0.36 3.52
C LEU A 198 -13.16 0.42 3.48
N PHE A 199 -12.61 0.95 2.39
CA PHE A 199 -11.17 1.08 2.24
C PHE A 199 -10.57 2.04 3.26
N SER A 200 -11.20 3.20 3.45
CA SER A 200 -10.73 4.20 4.40
C SER A 200 -10.76 3.67 5.84
N VAL A 201 -11.84 2.97 6.23
CA VAL A 201 -11.93 2.31 7.54
C VAL A 201 -10.81 1.27 7.71
N GLN A 202 -10.55 0.44 6.70
CA GLN A 202 -9.45 -0.53 6.74
C GLN A 202 -8.09 0.15 6.97
N ILE A 203 -7.78 1.21 6.22
CA ILE A 203 -6.51 1.94 6.36
C ILE A 203 -6.43 2.62 7.74
N CYS A 204 -7.51 3.21 8.24
CA CYS A 204 -7.57 3.77 9.58
C CYS A 204 -7.25 2.72 10.65
N LEU A 205 -7.82 1.51 10.55
CA LEU A 205 -7.53 0.41 11.46
C LEU A 205 -6.05 0.02 11.39
N ILE A 206 -5.48 -0.13 10.20
CA ILE A 206 -4.04 -0.44 10.01
C ILE A 206 -3.15 0.63 10.68
N VAL A 207 -3.48 1.91 10.51
CA VAL A 207 -2.75 3.02 11.14
C VAL A 207 -2.90 3.01 12.66
N ILE A 208 -4.10 2.76 13.18
CA ILE A 208 -4.31 2.62 14.63
C ILE A 208 -3.47 1.47 15.18
N PHE A 209 -3.50 0.28 14.55
CA PHE A 209 -2.66 -0.84 14.95
C PHE A 209 -1.16 -0.50 14.90
N TYR A 210 -0.72 0.22 13.87
CA TYR A 210 0.66 0.70 13.77
C TYR A 210 1.07 1.58 14.96
N LEU A 211 0.21 2.54 15.33
CA LEU A 211 0.47 3.47 16.43
C LEU A 211 0.42 2.77 17.80
N LEU A 212 -0.56 1.89 18.00
CA LEU A 212 -0.69 1.08 19.22
C LEU A 212 0.52 0.17 19.42
N GLN A 213 1.04 -0.43 18.34
CA GLN A 213 2.27 -1.22 18.39
C GLN A 213 3.44 -0.42 18.98
N GLU A 214 3.54 0.90 18.78
CA GLU A 214 4.62 1.70 19.36
C GLU A 214 4.37 2.04 20.84
N LYS A 215 3.12 2.34 21.22
CA LYS A 215 2.81 2.83 22.57
C LYS A 215 2.40 1.75 23.58
N TRP A 216 2.20 0.51 23.15
CA TRP A 216 1.68 -0.56 24.01
C TRP A 216 2.38 -0.70 25.37
N VAL A 217 3.72 -0.83 25.40
CA VAL A 217 4.49 -0.97 26.65
C VAL A 217 4.37 0.28 27.52
N TYR A 218 4.38 1.47 26.90
CA TYR A 218 4.20 2.72 27.62
C TYR A 218 2.83 2.77 28.30
N ILE A 219 1.76 2.39 27.59
CA ILE A 219 0.39 2.35 28.13
C ILE A 219 0.29 1.37 29.30
N GLN A 220 0.87 0.17 29.18
CA GLN A 220 0.91 -0.81 30.27
C GLN A 220 1.60 -0.25 31.53
N ASN A 221 2.71 0.45 31.34
CA ASN A 221 3.47 1.02 32.44
C ASN A 221 2.78 2.22 33.12
N GLN A 222 1.83 2.90 32.46
CA GLN A 222 1.05 3.98 33.09
C GLN A 222 -0.01 3.45 34.07
N GLY A 223 -0.45 2.20 33.90
CA GLY A 223 -1.45 1.57 34.77
C GLY A 223 -0.88 0.84 35.97
N ALA A 224 0.45 0.77 36.12
CA ALA A 224 1.09 0.19 37.29
C ALA A 224 0.99 1.16 38.47
N VAL A 225 0.21 0.80 39.48
CA VAL A 225 0.24 1.47 40.78
C VAL A 225 1.60 1.19 41.41
N TYR A 226 2.32 2.23 41.81
CA TYR A 226 3.52 2.05 42.62
C TYR A 226 3.07 1.61 44.01
N ASP A 227 3.12 0.30 44.26
CA ASP A 227 3.02 -0.23 45.62
C ASP A 227 4.32 0.17 46.34
N ASN A 228 4.21 1.19 47.21
CA ASN A 228 5.22 1.55 48.22
C ASN A 228 4.99 0.74 49.49
#